data_AF-A0A7Y4TBN5-F1
#
_entry.id   AF-A0A7Y4TBN5-F1
#
_cell.length_a   1.000
_cell.length_b   1.000
_cell.length_c   1.000
_cell.angle_alpha   90.00
_cell.angle_beta   90.00
_cell.angle_gamma   90.00
#
_symmetry.space_group_name_H-M   'P 1'
#
loop_
_entity.id
_entity.type
_entity.pdbx_description
1 polymer ?
#
loop_
_entity_poly.entity_id
_entity_poly.type
_entity_poly.pdbx_seq_one_letter_code
_entity_poly.pdbx_strand_id
1 'polypeptide(L)' 'IMLGGPDKALALGASLRCSAPHCDPTVNLYDAYHVVDGERLVGIWAIEARGRSA' A
#
# COMPACT_ATOMS: atom_id res chain seq x y z
N ILE A 1 9.29 3.85 8.39
CA ILE A 1 10.32 4.68 7.73
C ILE A 1 9.88 6.13 7.89
N MET A 2 10.65 6.95 8.63
CA MET A 2 10.41 8.40 8.75
C MET A 2 10.99 9.07 7.50
N LEU A 3 10.15 9.73 6.70
CA LEU A 3 10.58 10.49 5.51
C LEU A 3 10.54 11.98 5.84
N GLY A 4 11.62 12.49 6.45
CA GLY A 4 11.81 13.90 6.76
C GLY A 4 12.42 14.14 8.15
N GLY A 5 13.46 14.97 8.21
CA GLY A 5 13.81 15.66 9.45
C GLY A 5 12.80 16.77 9.73
N PRO A 6 12.79 17.38 10.93
CA PRO A 6 11.79 18.37 11.35
C PRO A 6 11.60 19.54 10.37
N ASP A 7 12.63 19.83 9.55
CA ASP A 7 12.63 20.95 8.60
C ASP A 7 12.50 20.52 7.11
N LYS A 8 12.22 19.25 6.82
CA LYS A 8 12.01 18.76 5.44
C LYS A 8 10.55 18.41 5.21
N ALA A 9 9.79 19.41 4.74
CA ALA A 9 8.47 19.19 4.20
C ALA A 9 8.53 18.27 2.97
N LEU A 10 7.58 17.35 2.86
CA LEU A 10 7.39 16.57 1.64
C LEU A 10 6.95 17.51 0.51
N ALA A 11 7.60 17.40 -0.64
CA ALA A 11 7.18 18.13 -1.83
C ALA A 11 5.79 17.67 -2.26
N LEU A 12 5.00 18.58 -2.83
CA LEU A 12 3.75 18.21 -3.48
C LEU A 12 4.04 17.18 -4.59
N GLY A 13 3.27 16.09 -4.60
CA GLY A 13 3.48 14.96 -5.52
C GLY A 13 4.47 13.89 -5.03
N ALA A 14 5.09 14.06 -3.85
CA ALA A 14 5.92 13.01 -3.27
C ALA A 14 5.07 11.77 -2.92
N SER A 15 5.54 10.58 -3.31
CA SER A 15 4.93 9.29 -2.97
C SER A 15 5.60 8.68 -1.76
N LEU A 16 4.81 8.06 -0.87
CA LEU A 16 5.29 7.37 0.32
C LEU A 16 4.87 5.90 0.29
N ARG A 17 5.75 5.01 0.78
CA ARG A 17 5.39 3.63 1.08
C ARG A 17 5.11 3.50 2.57
N CYS A 18 3.90 3.11 2.90
CA CYS A 18 3.46 2.89 4.27
C CYS A 18 3.33 1.38 4.54
N SER A 19 3.83 0.93 5.68
CA SER A 19 3.57 -0.43 6.16
C SER A 19 2.20 -0.46 6.85
N ALA A 20 1.40 -1.48 6.54
CA ALA A 20 0.16 -1.72 7.27
C ALA A 20 0.47 -2.11 8.73
N PRO A 21 -0.25 -1.56 9.72
CA PRO A 21 -0.08 -1.97 11.12
C PRO A 21 -0.64 -3.38 11.39
N HIS A 22 -1.64 -3.81 10.63
CA HIS A 22 -2.18 -5.16 10.64
C HIS A 22 -2.61 -5.54 9.21
N CYS A 23 -2.13 -6.66 8.70
CA CYS A 23 -2.29 -7.04 7.29
C CYS A 23 -3.75 -7.38 6.94
N ASP A 24 -4.38 -8.28 7.68
CA ASP A 24 -5.69 -8.87 7.37
C ASP A 24 -6.82 -7.83 7.21
N PRO A 25 -7.04 -6.91 8.16
CA PRO A 25 -8.08 -5.90 7.99
C PRO A 25 -7.72 -4.89 6.90
N THR A 26 -6.44 -4.62 6.66
CA THR A 26 -6.01 -3.68 5.62
C THR A 26 -6.34 -4.21 4.24
N VAL A 27 -6.00 -5.47 3.96
CA VAL A 27 -6.20 -6.05 2.64
C VAL A 27 -7.69 -6.18 2.31
N ASN A 28 -8.54 -6.39 3.33
CA ASN A 28 -10.00 -6.43 3.15
C ASN A 28 -10.63 -5.08 2.74
N LEU A 29 -9.89 -3.97 2.81
CA LEU A 29 -10.35 -2.64 2.37
C LEU A 29 -10.17 -2.40 0.86
N TYR A 30 -9.44 -3.27 0.15
CA TYR A 30 -9.06 -3.06 -1.25
C TYR A 30 -9.52 -4.21 -2.14
N ASP A 31 -9.77 -3.94 -3.42
CA ASP A 31 -10.19 -4.96 -4.39
C ASP A 31 -9.02 -5.76 -4.98
N ALA A 32 -7.80 -5.21 -4.96
CA ALA A 32 -6.65 -5.84 -5.60
C ALA A 32 -5.30 -5.45 -4.96
N TYR A 33 -4.32 -6.35 -5.11
CA TYR A 33 -2.91 -6.07 -4.91
C TYR A 33 -2.27 -5.57 -6.21
N HIS A 34 -1.41 -4.56 -6.09
CA HIS A 34 -0.47 -4.19 -7.14
C HIS A 34 0.87 -4.87 -6.82
N VAL A 35 1.25 -5.88 -7.61
CA VAL A 35 2.49 -6.65 -7.40
C VAL A 35 3.61 -5.96 -8.16
N VAL A 36 4.67 -5.57 -7.44
CA VAL A 36 5.78 -4.78 -7.97
C VAL A 36 7.11 -5.51 -7.76
N ASP A 37 7.94 -5.52 -8.79
CA ASP A 37 9.35 -5.93 -8.72
C ASP A 37 10.25 -4.71 -9.01
N GLY A 38 11.03 -4.29 -8.01
CA GLY A 38 11.72 -3.00 -8.01
C GLY A 38 10.73 -1.83 -8.15
N GLU A 39 10.80 -1.13 -9.28
CA GLU A 39 9.90 -0.01 -9.64
C GLU A 39 8.88 -0.41 -10.73
N ARG A 40 8.81 -1.69 -11.11
CA ARG A 40 7.97 -2.18 -12.20
C ARG A 40 6.74 -2.91 -11.66
N LEU A 41 5.55 -2.48 -12.07
CA LEU A 41 4.33 -3.25 -11.90
C LEU A 41 4.40 -4.52 -12.75
N VAL A 42 4.33 -5.69 -12.11
CA VAL A 42 4.41 -7.01 -12.77
C VAL A 42 3.07 -7.76 -12.73
N GLY A 43 2.11 -7.31 -11.94
CA GLY A 43 0.78 -7.89 -11.91
C GLY A 43 -0.21 -7.10 -11.08
N ILE A 44 -1.50 -7.36 -11.31
CA ILE A 44 -2.60 -6.89 -10.46
C ILE A 44 -3.41 -8.14 -10.08
N TRP A 45 -3.48 -8.45 -8.80
CA TRP A 45 -4.15 -9.65 -8.30
C TRP A 45 -5.42 -9.27 -7.55
N ALA A 46 -6.55 -9.83 -7.94
CA ALA A 46 -7.81 -9.60 -7.24
C ALA A 46 -7.77 -10.18 -5.82
N ILE A 47 -8.41 -9.49 -4.88
CA ILE A 47 -8.65 -9.99 -3.52
C ILE A 47 -10.00 -10.71 -3.57
N GLU A 48 -9.98 -11.97 -4.01
CA GLU A 48 -11.19 -12.74 -4.38
C GLU A 48 -12.18 -12.90 -3.21
N ALA A 49 -11.67 -13.02 -1.98
CA ALA A 49 -12.46 -13.21 -0.79
C ALA A 49 -12.79 -11.91 -0.03
N ARG A 50 -12.57 -10.73 -0.63
CA ARG A 50 -12.88 -9.45 0.01
C ARG A 50 -14.32 -9.42 0.53
N GLY A 51 -14.49 -9.02 1.80
CA GLY A 51 -15.79 -8.88 2.45
C GLY A 51 -16.52 -10.19 2.74
N ARG A 52 -15.89 -11.36 2.53
CA ARG A 52 -16.47 -12.67 2.85
C ARG A 52 -16.23 -13.01 4.32
N SER A 53 -16.90 -12.27 5.20
CA SER A 53 -16.81 -12.39 6.66
C SER A 53 -18.04 -13.03 7.30
N ALA A 54 -18.92 -13.62 6.49
CA ALA A 54 -20.13 -14.31 6.91
C ALA A 54 -19.86 -15.76 7.32
#